data_AF-A0A4R7B505-F1
#
_entry.id   AF-A0A4R7B505-F1
#
_cell.length_a   1.000
_cell.length_b   1.000
_cell.length_c   1.000
_cell.angle_alpha   90.00
_cell.angle_beta   90.00
_cell.angle_gamma   90.00
#
_symmetry.space_group_name_H-M   'P 1'
#
loop_
_entity.id
_entity.type
_entity.pdbx_description
1 polymer ?
#
loop_
_entity_poly.entity_id
_entity_poly.type
_entity_poly.pdbx_seq_one_letter_code
_entity_poly.pdbx_strand_id
1 'polypeptide(L)'
;MIGICALCQKNADLQNSHLIPKWAYRRVCNIVEDTKAPVCIADGNAALSNKQTTSYLLCTDCEQRFSTREDYVAELTKPDNVQIRLLSKVTRLNMPRKVIASLNMDVDSEQIVYFAASVLWRGCVMAGGCKLGPYEAKFRQYLLGAAQFPPEAAISIGIFEHSTSFDARGWVSEPASTKTNKGWLHGFLLAGIAFRCWVGREIPLAWQQASLAGTNSTKYVSIIKPEECVDFLAAVEMAGSAKPRGKLGTDVQGRRGDRPLRPN
;
A
#
# COMPACT_ATOMS: atom_id res chain seq x y z
N MET A 1 -19.86 16.38 5.84
CA MET A 1 -19.91 16.49 7.31
C MET A 1 -19.08 17.68 7.73
N ILE A 2 -19.61 18.65 8.47
CA ILE A 2 -18.81 19.81 8.92
C ILE A 2 -17.86 19.37 10.05
N GLY A 3 -16.58 19.67 9.91
CA GLY A 3 -15.56 19.39 10.92
C GLY A 3 -14.21 19.99 10.59
N ILE A 4 -13.19 19.67 11.39
CA ILE A 4 -11.81 20.13 11.17
C ILE A 4 -11.12 19.16 10.21
N CYS A 5 -10.63 19.68 9.08
CA CYS A 5 -9.84 18.89 8.14
C CYS A 5 -8.53 18.46 8.81
N ALA A 6 -8.27 17.15 8.86
CA ALA A 6 -7.11 16.61 9.57
C ALA A 6 -5.76 17.06 8.96
N LEU A 7 -5.72 17.38 7.66
CA LEU A 7 -4.49 17.83 6.99
C LEU A 7 -4.24 19.33 7.18
N CYS A 8 -5.18 20.19 6.75
CA CYS A 8 -5.01 21.64 6.76
C CYS A 8 -5.47 22.33 8.05
N GLN A 9 -6.13 21.60 8.95
CA GLN A 9 -6.62 22.07 10.26
C GLN A 9 -7.65 23.22 10.17
N LYS A 10 -8.29 23.39 9.01
CA LYS A 10 -9.40 24.34 8.82
C LYS A 10 -10.74 23.66 8.98
N ASN A 11 -11.72 24.38 9.52
CA ASN A 11 -13.13 23.96 9.46
C ASN A 11 -13.61 23.95 8.01
N ALA A 12 -14.18 22.83 7.58
CA ALA A 12 -14.66 22.63 6.21
C ALA A 12 -15.71 21.51 6.15
N ASP A 13 -16.32 21.33 4.99
CA ASP A 13 -17.09 20.13 4.69
C ASP A 13 -16.14 18.97 4.36
N LEU A 14 -16.06 18.01 5.28
CA LEU A 14 -15.21 16.84 5.19
C LEU A 14 -15.78 15.83 4.19
N GLN A 15 -14.88 15.28 3.38
CA GLN A 15 -15.11 14.26 2.38
C GLN A 15 -14.88 12.87 2.97
N ASN A 16 -15.55 11.85 2.43
CA ASN A 16 -15.35 10.46 2.84
C ASN A 16 -14.06 9.88 2.24
N SER A 17 -12.94 10.23 2.87
CA SER A 17 -11.58 9.85 2.51
C SER A 17 -11.38 8.35 2.63
N HIS A 18 -10.66 7.74 1.67
CA HIS A 18 -10.28 6.34 1.75
C HIS A 18 -8.84 6.21 2.28
N LEU A 19 -8.60 5.22 3.16
CA LEU A 19 -7.25 4.92 3.62
C LEU A 19 -6.39 4.47 2.42
N ILE A 20 -6.81 3.37 1.79
CA ILE A 20 -6.26 2.89 0.52
C ILE A 20 -7.15 3.43 -0.63
N PRO A 21 -6.58 3.94 -1.73
CA PRO A 21 -7.36 4.49 -2.83
C PRO A 21 -8.38 3.49 -3.38
N LYS A 22 -9.57 3.99 -3.72
CA LYS A 22 -10.67 3.17 -4.26
C LYS A 22 -10.28 2.38 -5.52
N TRP A 23 -9.41 2.95 -6.36
CA TRP A 23 -8.95 2.29 -7.58
C TRP A 23 -8.13 1.03 -7.29
N ALA A 24 -7.39 0.98 -6.17
CA ALA A 24 -6.55 -0.16 -5.83
C ALA A 24 -7.42 -1.40 -5.55
N TYR A 25 -8.50 -1.22 -4.77
CA TYR A 25 -9.47 -2.29 -4.54
C TYR A 25 -10.09 -2.78 -5.85
N ARG A 26 -10.48 -1.87 -6.76
CA ARG A 26 -11.03 -2.25 -8.07
C ARG A 26 -10.03 -3.06 -8.89
N ARG A 27 -8.75 -2.64 -8.90
CA ARG A 27 -7.69 -3.30 -9.66
C ARG A 27 -7.46 -4.73 -9.16
N VAL A 28 -7.38 -4.90 -7.85
CA VAL A 28 -7.16 -6.22 -7.25
C VAL A 28 -8.35 -7.15 -7.51
N CYS A 29 -9.59 -6.66 -7.35
CA CYS A 29 -10.79 -7.47 -7.63
C CYS A 29 -10.88 -7.94 -9.08
N ASN A 30 -10.33 -7.20 -10.04
CA ASN A 30 -10.35 -7.60 -11.46
C ASN A 30 -9.30 -8.66 -11.80
N ILE A 31 -8.31 -8.89 -10.94
CA ILE A 31 -7.23 -9.86 -11.17
C ILE A 31 -7.58 -11.23 -10.57
N VAL A 32 -8.32 -11.25 -9.47
CA VAL A 32 -8.76 -12.49 -8.81
C VAL A 32 -10.14 -12.85 -9.36
N GLU A 33 -10.18 -13.66 -10.43
CA GLU A 33 -11.38 -13.90 -11.27
C GLU A 33 -12.60 -14.54 -10.56
N ASP A 34 -12.51 -14.99 -9.30
CA ASP A 34 -13.68 -15.62 -8.65
C ASP A 34 -13.76 -15.48 -7.13
N THR A 35 -12.86 -14.72 -6.49
CA THR A 35 -12.92 -14.56 -5.02
C THR A 35 -12.28 -13.26 -4.55
N LYS A 36 -12.90 -12.72 -3.50
CA LYS A 36 -12.49 -11.58 -2.68
C LYS A 36 -10.97 -11.37 -2.69
N ALA A 37 -10.55 -10.25 -3.28
CA ALA A 37 -9.24 -9.66 -3.08
C ALA A 37 -8.76 -9.84 -1.63
N PRO A 38 -7.58 -10.45 -1.38
CA PRO A 38 -7.02 -10.46 -0.05
C PRO A 38 -6.68 -9.02 0.35
N VAL A 39 -7.48 -8.47 1.28
CA VAL A 39 -7.19 -7.23 1.98
C VAL A 39 -6.66 -7.61 3.36
N CYS A 40 -5.35 -7.50 3.54
CA CYS A 40 -4.76 -7.68 4.87
C CYS A 40 -4.96 -6.39 5.66
N ILE A 41 -5.75 -6.47 6.74
CA ILE A 41 -5.98 -5.36 7.67
C ILE A 41 -4.84 -5.41 8.70
N ALA A 42 -4.41 -4.25 9.19
CA ALA A 42 -3.44 -4.20 10.27
C ALA A 42 -3.98 -4.90 11.55
N ASP A 43 -3.09 -5.21 12.49
CA ASP A 43 -3.38 -5.89 13.77
C ASP A 43 -3.61 -7.42 13.70
N GLY A 44 -2.92 -8.11 12.79
CA GLY A 44 -2.91 -9.58 12.75
C GLY A 44 -4.20 -10.22 12.25
N ASN A 45 -5.12 -9.41 11.72
CA ASN A 45 -6.39 -9.87 11.15
C ASN A 45 -6.34 -9.70 9.63
N ALA A 46 -6.24 -10.81 8.89
CA ALA A 46 -6.63 -10.77 7.48
C ALA A 46 -8.13 -11.00 7.35
N ALA A 47 -8.74 -10.24 6.45
CA ALA A 47 -10.10 -10.49 6.02
C ALA A 47 -10.11 -10.50 4.50
N LEU A 48 -10.53 -11.63 3.91
CA LEU A 48 -11.02 -11.63 2.55
C LEU A 48 -12.29 -10.77 2.54
N SER A 49 -12.15 -9.49 2.21
CA SER A 49 -13.22 -8.51 2.30
C SER A 49 -12.99 -7.39 1.31
N ASN A 50 -14.07 -6.96 0.67
CA ASN A 50 -14.11 -5.73 -0.11
C ASN A 50 -14.39 -4.50 0.77
N LYS A 51 -14.35 -4.64 2.11
CA LYS A 51 -14.55 -3.53 3.03
C LYS A 51 -13.40 -2.55 2.90
N GLN A 52 -13.73 -1.32 2.55
CA GLN A 52 -12.78 -0.22 2.41
C GLN A 52 -12.81 0.58 3.71
N THR A 53 -11.63 0.87 4.26
CA THR A 53 -11.51 1.74 5.44
C THR A 53 -11.64 3.18 5.00
N THR A 54 -12.74 3.82 5.39
CA THR A 54 -13.06 5.20 5.03
C THR A 54 -13.45 6.01 6.27
N SER A 55 -13.25 7.32 6.23
CA SER A 55 -13.67 8.25 7.28
C SER A 55 -13.84 9.66 6.71
N TYR A 56 -14.69 10.48 7.32
CA TYR A 56 -14.77 11.91 7.01
C TYR A 56 -13.54 12.63 7.56
N LEU A 57 -12.48 12.77 6.75
CA LEU A 57 -11.14 13.17 7.22
C LEU A 57 -10.65 14.49 6.62
N LEU A 58 -10.78 14.68 5.31
CA LEU A 58 -10.17 15.80 4.58
C LEU A 58 -11.23 16.70 3.93
N CYS A 59 -10.92 17.98 3.78
CA CYS A 59 -11.70 18.87 2.91
C CYS A 59 -11.42 18.57 1.42
N THR A 60 -12.28 19.08 0.53
CA THR A 60 -12.17 18.89 -0.93
C THR A 60 -10.79 19.24 -1.50
N ASP A 61 -10.19 20.36 -1.08
CA ASP A 61 -8.87 20.77 -1.58
C ASP A 61 -7.76 19.78 -1.18
N CYS A 62 -7.86 19.22 0.04
CA CYS A 62 -6.89 18.26 0.55
C CYS A 62 -7.08 16.88 -0.10
N GLU A 63 -8.32 16.47 -0.36
CA GLU A 63 -8.63 15.29 -1.17
C GLU A 63 -8.06 15.40 -2.58
N GLN A 64 -8.27 16.53 -3.26
CA GLN A 64 -7.79 16.73 -4.64
C GLN A 64 -6.26 16.65 -4.72
N ARG A 65 -5.56 17.16 -3.70
CA ARG A 65 -4.09 17.06 -3.60
C ARG A 65 -3.64 15.60 -3.58
N PHE A 66 -4.32 14.76 -2.80
CA PHE A 66 -4.03 13.33 -2.70
C PHE A 66 -4.42 12.60 -3.98
N SER A 67 -5.64 12.81 -4.49
CA SER A 67 -6.17 12.18 -5.71
C SER A 67 -5.22 12.29 -6.90
N THR A 68 -4.61 13.47 -7.11
CA THR A 68 -3.65 13.69 -8.21
C THR A 68 -2.46 12.72 -8.16
N ARG A 69 -1.97 12.38 -6.95
CA ARG A 69 -0.86 11.44 -6.74
C ARG A 69 -1.31 9.99 -6.79
N GLU A 70 -2.53 9.74 -6.34
CA GLU A 70 -3.17 8.44 -6.44
C GLU A 70 -3.38 8.05 -7.91
N ASP A 71 -3.81 8.98 -8.77
CA ASP A 71 -3.96 8.76 -10.21
C ASP A 71 -2.61 8.47 -10.89
N TYR A 72 -1.55 9.20 -10.50
CA TYR A 72 -0.20 8.95 -11.00
C TYR A 72 0.26 7.52 -10.70
N VAL A 73 0.12 7.06 -9.46
CA VAL A 73 0.48 5.69 -9.05
C VAL A 73 -0.48 4.66 -9.66
N ALA A 74 -1.74 5.02 -9.89
CA ALA A 74 -2.70 4.16 -10.60
C ALA A 74 -2.24 3.89 -12.04
N GLU A 75 -1.64 4.87 -12.73
CA GLU A 75 -1.11 4.69 -14.08
C GLU A 75 0.14 3.78 -14.10
N LEU A 76 1.03 3.93 -13.12
CA LEU A 76 2.24 3.12 -12.98
C LEU A 76 1.92 1.64 -12.65
N THR A 77 0.81 1.39 -11.97
CA THR A 77 0.38 0.04 -11.56
C THR A 77 -0.64 -0.59 -12.51
N LYS A 78 -0.95 0.05 -13.66
CA LYS A 78 -1.79 -0.61 -14.67
C LYS A 78 -1.14 -1.92 -15.12
N PRO A 79 -1.91 -3.00 -15.28
CA PRO A 79 -1.40 -4.24 -15.85
C PRO A 79 -0.79 -4.01 -17.23
N ASP A 80 0.36 -4.63 -17.46
CA ASP A 80 1.03 -4.76 -18.75
C ASP A 80 1.41 -6.24 -18.90
N ASN A 81 0.58 -6.99 -19.62
CA ASN A 81 0.60 -8.46 -19.67
C ASN A 81 0.58 -9.09 -18.27
N VAL A 82 1.67 -9.75 -17.86
CA VAL A 82 1.82 -10.43 -16.56
C VAL A 82 2.54 -9.58 -15.51
N GLN A 83 2.80 -8.30 -15.81
CA GLN A 83 3.54 -7.36 -14.96
C GLN A 83 2.74 -6.06 -14.78
N ILE A 84 3.35 -5.06 -14.13
CA ILE A 84 2.84 -3.69 -14.05
C ILE A 84 3.68 -2.77 -14.94
N ARG A 85 3.07 -1.69 -15.46
CA ARG A 85 3.76 -0.70 -16.32
C ARG A 85 5.04 -0.12 -15.72
N LEU A 86 5.12 0.02 -14.40
CA LEU A 86 6.34 0.52 -13.76
C LEU A 86 7.58 -0.35 -14.06
N LEU A 87 7.42 -1.66 -14.30
CA LEU A 87 8.57 -2.54 -14.54
C LEU A 87 9.28 -2.24 -15.87
N SER A 88 8.59 -1.70 -16.88
CA SER A 88 9.22 -1.24 -18.13
C SER A 88 9.88 0.14 -18.00
N LYS A 89 9.73 0.81 -16.85
CA LYS A 89 10.30 2.12 -16.53
C LYS A 89 11.47 2.04 -15.55
N VAL A 90 12.11 0.86 -15.45
CA VAL A 90 13.29 0.66 -14.61
C VAL A 90 14.41 0.00 -15.40
N THR A 91 15.65 0.35 -15.05
CA THR A 91 16.85 -0.26 -15.63
C THR A 91 17.50 -1.13 -14.57
N ARG A 92 17.51 -2.46 -14.78
CA ARG A 92 18.15 -3.41 -13.85
C ARG A 92 19.66 -3.18 -13.83
N LEU A 93 20.22 -3.14 -12.62
CA LEU A 93 21.65 -2.98 -12.41
C LEU A 93 22.26 -4.34 -12.08
N ASN A 94 23.37 -4.66 -12.73
CA ASN A 94 24.07 -5.92 -12.50
C ASN A 94 24.92 -5.80 -11.22
N MET A 95 24.28 -6.02 -10.07
CA MET A 95 24.93 -5.94 -8.76
C MET A 95 24.97 -7.32 -8.08
N PRO A 96 26.11 -7.76 -7.55
CA PRO A 96 26.19 -9.02 -6.81
C PRO A 96 25.22 -9.02 -5.61
N ARG A 97 24.40 -10.07 -5.50
CA ARG A 97 23.51 -10.40 -4.35
C ARG A 97 22.24 -9.56 -4.15
N LYS A 98 21.93 -8.56 -4.98
CA LYS A 98 20.63 -7.85 -4.92
C LYS A 98 20.18 -7.44 -6.32
N VAL A 99 18.92 -7.72 -6.66
CA VAL A 99 18.31 -7.16 -7.86
C VAL A 99 17.84 -5.74 -7.56
N ILE A 100 18.75 -4.78 -7.79
CA ILE A 100 18.47 -3.35 -7.71
C ILE A 100 18.24 -2.84 -9.13
N ALA A 101 17.29 -1.93 -9.30
CA ALA A 101 17.08 -1.21 -10.55
C ALA A 101 17.09 0.31 -10.29
N SER A 102 17.48 1.09 -11.28
CA SER A 102 17.28 2.54 -11.27
C SER A 102 15.94 2.90 -11.91
N LEU A 103 15.18 3.81 -11.30
CA LEU A 103 14.04 4.42 -11.96
C LEU A 103 14.50 5.24 -13.16
N ASN A 104 13.79 5.13 -14.27
CA ASN A 104 14.03 5.99 -15.42
C ASN A 104 13.66 7.45 -15.09
N MET A 105 14.30 8.40 -15.78
CA MET A 105 14.14 9.84 -15.52
C MET A 105 12.69 10.36 -15.73
N ASP A 106 11.89 9.66 -16.52
CA ASP A 106 10.48 10.00 -16.78
C ASP A 106 9.52 9.51 -15.68
N VAL A 107 10.05 8.84 -14.64
CA VAL A 107 9.31 8.47 -13.43
C VAL A 107 9.54 9.52 -12.36
N ASP A 108 8.46 10.22 -12.00
CA ASP A 108 8.44 11.19 -10.93
C ASP A 108 8.37 10.48 -9.57
N SER A 109 9.56 10.29 -8.99
CA SER A 109 9.69 9.65 -7.67
C SER A 109 9.03 10.47 -6.55
N GLU A 110 8.87 11.79 -6.70
CA GLU A 110 8.26 12.63 -5.66
C GLU A 110 6.76 12.34 -5.55
N GLN A 111 6.09 12.08 -6.67
CA GLN A 111 4.68 11.66 -6.67
C GLN A 111 4.50 10.32 -5.96
N ILE A 112 5.43 9.38 -6.15
CA ILE A 112 5.43 8.06 -5.48
C ILE A 112 5.67 8.23 -3.97
N VAL A 113 6.64 9.05 -3.59
CA VAL A 113 6.96 9.37 -2.18
C VAL A 113 5.77 10.03 -1.50
N TYR A 114 5.16 11.03 -2.14
CA TYR A 114 3.99 11.73 -1.63
C TYR A 114 2.81 10.78 -1.47
N PHE A 115 2.53 9.94 -2.46
CA PHE A 115 1.51 8.91 -2.39
C PHE A 115 1.71 7.99 -1.18
N ALA A 116 2.91 7.42 -1.04
CA ALA A 116 3.23 6.51 0.06
C ALA A 116 3.11 7.20 1.42
N ALA A 117 3.64 8.41 1.56
CA ALA A 117 3.50 9.23 2.76
C ALA A 117 2.03 9.51 3.11
N SER A 118 1.19 9.76 2.11
CA SER A 118 -0.24 10.04 2.30
C SER A 118 -0.99 8.83 2.85
N VAL A 119 -0.72 7.63 2.32
CA VAL A 119 -1.33 6.37 2.79
C VAL A 119 -0.87 6.05 4.22
N LEU A 120 0.43 6.18 4.51
CA LEU A 120 0.97 5.93 5.84
C LEU A 120 0.41 6.88 6.89
N TRP A 121 0.31 8.17 6.54
CA TRP A 121 -0.28 9.19 7.42
C TRP A 121 -1.77 8.92 7.67
N ARG A 122 -2.55 8.58 6.62
CA ARG A 122 -3.95 8.15 6.77
C ARG A 122 -4.08 6.92 7.66
N GLY A 123 -3.22 5.92 7.48
CA GLY A 123 -3.16 4.74 8.35
C GLY A 123 -2.95 5.08 9.82
N CYS A 124 -2.14 6.11 10.10
CA CYS A 124 -1.87 6.58 11.45
C CYS A 124 -3.08 7.29 12.07
N VAL A 125 -3.78 8.14 11.32
CA VAL A 125 -4.88 8.97 11.86
C VAL A 125 -6.26 8.31 11.78
N MET A 126 -6.46 7.31 10.91
CA MET A 126 -7.75 6.63 10.72
C MET A 126 -7.87 5.30 11.46
N ALA A 127 -6.85 4.45 11.39
CA ALA A 127 -6.97 3.03 11.77
C ALA A 127 -6.03 2.61 12.91
N GLY A 128 -4.98 3.39 13.21
CA GLY A 128 -4.04 3.09 14.29
C GLY A 128 -3.04 1.95 14.01
N GLY A 129 -3.21 1.23 12.89
CA GLY A 129 -2.30 0.17 12.43
C GLY A 129 -0.91 0.65 12.00
N CYS A 130 -0.81 1.92 11.62
CA CYS A 130 0.45 2.61 11.35
C CYS A 130 0.77 3.59 12.51
N LYS A 131 2.02 3.61 12.97
CA LYS A 131 2.44 4.38 14.16
C LYS A 131 3.60 5.32 13.84
N LEU A 132 3.34 6.41 13.12
CA LEU A 132 4.37 7.44 12.83
C LEU A 132 4.88 8.13 14.10
N GLY A 133 4.16 8.03 15.22
CA GLY A 133 4.58 8.54 16.53
C GLY A 133 4.88 10.04 16.46
N PRO A 134 6.03 10.51 16.99
CA PRO A 134 6.35 11.94 17.04
C PRO A 134 6.58 12.56 15.65
N TYR A 135 6.66 11.76 14.59
CA TYR A 135 6.90 12.22 13.23
C TYR A 135 5.61 12.50 12.44
N GLU A 136 4.43 12.13 12.97
CA GLU A 136 3.13 12.36 12.31
C GLU A 136 2.97 13.80 11.84
N ALA A 137 3.23 14.78 12.71
CA ALA A 137 3.09 16.19 12.39
C ALA A 137 4.01 16.64 11.24
N LYS A 138 5.20 16.05 11.11
CA LYS A 138 6.13 16.33 10.00
C LYS A 138 5.61 15.77 8.68
N PHE A 139 5.05 14.57 8.69
CA PHE A 139 4.36 14.00 7.53
C PHE A 139 3.17 14.86 7.12
N ARG A 140 2.35 15.31 8.09
CA ARG A 140 1.22 16.22 7.82
C ARG A 140 1.68 17.52 7.14
N GLN A 141 2.73 18.16 7.65
CA GLN A 141 3.28 19.40 7.07
C GLN A 141 3.84 19.19 5.67
N TYR A 142 4.56 18.08 5.44
CA TYR A 142 5.03 17.69 4.11
C TYR A 142 3.86 17.51 3.13
N LEU A 143 2.83 16.75 3.53
CA LEU A 143 1.65 16.50 2.72
C LEU A 143 0.84 17.77 2.44
N LEU A 144 0.83 18.73 3.36
CA LEU A 144 0.23 20.05 3.15
C LEU A 144 1.05 20.93 2.17
N GLY A 145 2.32 20.59 1.92
CA GLY A 145 3.27 21.41 1.16
C GLY A 145 3.90 22.53 1.99
N ALA A 146 3.85 22.44 3.31
CA ALA A 146 4.40 23.43 4.24
C ALA A 146 5.84 23.11 4.69
N ALA A 147 6.34 21.91 4.40
CA ALA A 147 7.68 21.47 4.74
C ALA A 147 8.23 20.48 3.69
N GLN A 148 9.56 20.29 3.69
CA GLN A 148 10.18 19.21 2.94
C GLN A 148 9.90 17.83 3.58
N PHE A 149 10.21 16.76 2.85
CA PHE A 149 10.07 15.41 3.38
C PHE A 149 10.93 15.23 4.64
N PRO A 150 10.42 14.55 5.70
CA PRO A 150 11.15 14.48 6.97
C PRO A 150 12.53 13.82 6.82
N PRO A 151 13.61 14.44 7.34
CA PRO A 151 14.96 13.87 7.24
C PRO A 151 15.16 12.62 8.10
N GLU A 152 14.22 12.33 9.02
CA GLU A 152 14.16 11.11 9.83
C GLU A 152 13.42 9.96 9.15
N ALA A 153 12.92 10.18 7.93
CA ALA A 153 12.22 9.19 7.15
C ALA A 153 12.95 8.85 5.83
N ALA A 154 12.83 7.61 5.39
CA ALA A 154 13.24 7.17 4.06
C ALA A 154 12.13 6.30 3.46
N ILE A 155 11.73 6.60 2.22
CA ILE A 155 10.72 5.82 1.49
C ILE A 155 11.40 5.06 0.36
N SER A 156 11.15 3.76 0.27
CA SER A 156 11.60 2.90 -0.82
C SER A 156 10.44 2.04 -1.31
N ILE A 157 10.56 1.51 -2.53
CA ILE A 157 9.60 0.56 -3.08
C ILE A 157 10.29 -0.70 -3.56
N GLY A 158 9.60 -1.83 -3.41
CA GLY A 158 9.88 -3.07 -4.11
C GLY A 158 8.86 -3.27 -5.21
N ILE A 159 9.31 -3.47 -6.45
CA ILE A 159 8.44 -3.84 -7.57
C ILE A 159 8.44 -5.36 -7.66
N PHE A 160 7.26 -5.98 -7.61
CA PHE A 160 7.16 -7.42 -7.78
C PHE A 160 7.33 -7.78 -9.26
N GLU A 161 8.29 -8.66 -9.55
CA GLU A 161 8.36 -9.28 -10.87
C GLU A 161 7.36 -10.42 -11.00
N HIS A 162 7.15 -10.86 -12.25
CA HIS A 162 6.25 -11.98 -12.51
C HIS A 162 6.71 -13.24 -11.76
N SER A 163 5.76 -13.93 -11.14
CA SER A 163 5.94 -15.23 -10.51
C SER A 163 4.84 -16.17 -10.96
N THR A 164 5.19 -17.44 -11.13
CA THR A 164 4.24 -18.51 -11.44
C THR A 164 3.45 -18.95 -10.21
N SER A 165 3.98 -18.66 -9.01
CA SER A 165 3.38 -19.09 -7.74
C SER A 165 2.38 -18.07 -7.21
N PHE A 166 2.62 -16.78 -7.47
CA PHE A 166 1.80 -15.69 -6.92
C PHE A 166 1.65 -14.54 -7.90
N ASP A 167 0.42 -14.03 -8.05
CA ASP A 167 0.17 -12.76 -8.73
C ASP A 167 0.08 -11.61 -7.73
N ALA A 168 1.21 -10.97 -7.43
CA ALA A 168 1.30 -9.85 -6.49
C ALA A 168 0.50 -8.60 -6.91
N ARG A 169 0.02 -8.53 -8.16
CA ARG A 169 -0.88 -7.46 -8.63
C ARG A 169 -2.26 -7.60 -8.01
N GLY A 170 -2.63 -8.81 -7.62
CA GLY A 170 -3.85 -9.17 -6.90
C GLY A 170 -3.78 -8.93 -5.38
N TRP A 171 -2.88 -8.09 -4.88
CA TRP A 171 -2.70 -7.87 -3.45
C TRP A 171 -2.79 -6.40 -3.04
N VAL A 172 -3.45 -6.18 -1.92
CA VAL A 172 -3.48 -4.90 -1.23
C VAL A 172 -3.47 -5.13 0.28
N SER A 173 -2.72 -4.32 1.02
CA SER A 173 -2.75 -4.33 2.47
C SER A 173 -2.93 -2.92 3.01
N GLU A 174 -3.50 -2.82 4.20
CA GLU A 174 -3.41 -1.59 4.97
C GLU A 174 -1.96 -1.40 5.48
N PRO A 175 -1.57 -0.16 5.76
CA PRO A 175 -0.25 0.14 6.31
C PRO A 175 -0.12 -0.39 7.73
N ALA A 176 0.95 -1.14 7.96
CA ALA A 176 1.32 -1.70 9.24
C ALA A 176 2.68 -1.17 9.72
N SER A 177 2.93 -1.30 11.01
CA SER A 177 4.15 -0.86 11.68
C SER A 177 4.87 -2.00 12.39
N THR A 178 6.13 -2.21 12.04
CA THR A 178 7.03 -3.12 12.73
C THR A 178 8.11 -2.33 13.46
N LYS A 179 8.21 -2.53 14.78
CA LYS A 179 9.29 -1.95 15.59
C LYS A 179 10.58 -2.69 15.29
N THR A 180 11.66 -1.94 15.13
CA THR A 180 13.02 -2.48 14.95
C THR A 180 13.93 -1.98 16.08
N ASN A 181 15.18 -2.44 16.12
CA ASN A 181 16.18 -1.97 17.07
C ASN A 181 16.57 -0.49 16.86
N LYS A 182 16.39 0.06 15.66
CA LYS A 182 16.87 1.42 15.29
C LYS A 182 15.74 2.40 14.93
N GLY A 183 14.48 1.97 14.93
CA GLY A 183 13.35 2.79 14.50
C GLY A 183 12.12 1.96 14.19
N TRP A 184 11.27 2.47 13.31
CA TRP A 184 10.08 1.80 12.84
C TRP A 184 10.15 1.57 11.33
N LEU A 185 9.75 0.39 10.91
CA LEU A 185 9.47 0.08 9.52
C LEU A 185 7.96 0.10 9.33
N HIS A 186 7.48 0.96 8.44
CA HIS A 186 6.11 1.02 7.99
C HIS A 186 6.02 0.46 6.59
N GLY A 187 4.92 -0.22 6.25
CA GLY A 187 4.76 -0.69 4.89
C GLY A 187 3.35 -1.15 4.57
N PHE A 188 3.07 -1.20 3.28
CA PHE A 188 1.85 -1.75 2.72
C PHE A 188 2.11 -2.31 1.32
N LEU A 189 1.26 -3.25 0.91
CA LEU A 189 1.24 -3.81 -0.44
C LEU A 189 0.16 -3.12 -1.25
N LEU A 190 0.46 -2.83 -2.51
CA LEU A 190 -0.53 -2.27 -3.43
C LEU A 190 -0.20 -2.63 -4.88
N ALA A 191 -1.06 -3.46 -5.48
CA ALA A 191 -1.11 -3.73 -6.91
C ALA A 191 0.28 -3.95 -7.56
N GLY A 192 1.06 -4.90 -7.04
CA GLY A 192 2.37 -5.24 -7.57
C GLY A 192 3.54 -4.40 -7.03
N ILE A 193 3.30 -3.54 -6.03
CA ILE A 193 4.33 -2.75 -5.35
C ILE A 193 4.27 -2.99 -3.85
N ALA A 194 5.43 -3.22 -3.23
CA ALA A 194 5.62 -3.15 -1.78
C ALA A 194 6.18 -1.77 -1.41
N PHE A 195 5.39 -0.97 -0.70
CA PHE A 195 5.83 0.33 -0.18
C PHE A 195 6.45 0.14 1.20
N ARG A 196 7.61 0.76 1.43
CA ARG A 196 8.32 0.72 2.71
C ARG A 196 8.76 2.12 3.12
N CYS A 197 8.56 2.43 4.38
CA CYS A 197 9.05 3.66 4.99
C CYS A 197 9.78 3.35 6.29
N TRP A 198 11.06 3.67 6.35
CA TRP A 198 11.79 3.70 7.59
C TRP A 198 11.58 5.04 8.28
N VAL A 199 11.34 5.04 9.59
CA VAL A 199 11.24 6.25 10.39
C VAL A 199 12.01 6.08 11.71
N GLY A 200 12.96 6.96 11.99
CA GLY A 200 13.77 6.89 13.21
C GLY A 200 14.75 8.06 13.35
N ARG A 201 15.30 8.26 14.56
CA ARG A 201 16.24 9.36 14.84
C ARG A 201 17.48 9.32 13.96
N GLU A 202 17.88 8.12 13.55
CA GLU A 202 18.97 7.89 12.63
C GLU A 202 18.49 6.92 11.53
N ILE A 203 18.69 7.31 10.28
CA ILE A 203 18.38 6.45 9.13
C ILE A 203 19.64 5.67 8.79
N PRO A 204 19.61 4.32 8.79
CA PRO A 204 20.75 3.55 8.32
C PRO A 204 21.12 3.94 6.88
N LEU A 205 22.41 4.08 6.59
CA LEU A 205 22.92 4.55 5.30
C LEU A 205 22.29 3.83 4.09
N ALA A 206 22.11 2.51 4.20
CA ALA A 206 21.47 1.72 3.14
C ALA A 206 20.04 2.17 2.81
N TRP A 207 19.26 2.59 3.81
CA TRP A 207 17.91 3.12 3.61
C TRP A 207 17.92 4.55 3.08
N GLN A 208 18.90 5.36 3.49
CA GLN A 208 19.09 6.70 2.93
C GLN A 208 19.45 6.62 1.43
N GLN A 209 20.33 5.69 1.05
CA GLN A 209 20.73 5.45 -0.34
C GLN A 209 19.58 4.88 -1.19
N ALA A 210 18.75 4.01 -0.61
CA ALA A 210 17.57 3.46 -1.27
C ALA A 210 16.34 4.39 -1.22
N SER A 211 16.45 5.55 -0.56
CA SER A 211 15.33 6.48 -0.44
C SER A 211 15.01 7.12 -1.79
N LEU A 212 13.75 7.02 -2.18
CA LEU A 212 13.19 7.77 -3.29
C LEU A 212 13.04 9.26 -2.93
N ALA A 213 12.86 9.58 -1.64
CA ALA A 213 12.81 10.95 -1.17
C ALA A 213 14.20 11.60 -1.12
N GLY A 214 14.28 12.91 -1.37
CA GLY A 214 15.51 13.70 -1.31
C GLY A 214 16.12 14.03 -2.68
N THR A 215 17.31 14.61 -2.69
CA THR A 215 17.95 15.21 -3.89
C THR A 215 18.85 14.26 -4.69
N ASN A 216 18.89 12.97 -4.36
CA ASN A 216 19.66 11.98 -5.11
C ASN A 216 19.26 12.00 -6.60
N SER A 217 20.24 12.17 -7.49
CA SER A 217 20.03 12.20 -8.94
C SER A 217 19.54 10.85 -9.47
N THR A 218 20.08 9.75 -8.95
CA THR A 218 19.62 8.39 -9.27
C THR A 218 18.73 7.87 -8.16
N LYS A 219 17.55 7.37 -8.54
CA LYS A 219 16.58 6.75 -7.64
C LYS A 219 16.61 5.24 -7.82
N TYR A 220 16.81 4.50 -6.75
CA TYR A 220 16.90 3.05 -6.78
C TYR A 220 15.63 2.39 -6.24
N VAL A 221 15.28 1.26 -6.82
CA VAL A 221 14.19 0.38 -6.39
C VAL A 221 14.67 -1.06 -6.36
N SER A 222 14.00 -1.89 -5.57
CA SER A 222 14.25 -3.32 -5.59
C SER A 222 13.30 -4.00 -6.57
N ILE A 223 13.80 -4.95 -7.35
CA ILE A 223 12.95 -5.93 -8.02
C ILE A 223 12.93 -7.19 -7.17
N ILE A 224 11.74 -7.68 -6.86
CA ILE A 224 11.57 -8.72 -5.84
C ILE A 224 10.64 -9.80 -6.40
N LYS A 225 10.97 -11.07 -6.19
CA LYS A 225 9.98 -12.13 -6.37
C LYS A 225 9.01 -12.14 -5.20
N PRO A 226 7.70 -12.33 -5.43
CA PRO A 226 6.73 -12.44 -4.34
C PRO A 226 7.13 -13.45 -3.26
N GLU A 227 7.64 -14.63 -3.67
CA GLU A 227 8.13 -15.69 -2.78
C GLU A 227 9.41 -15.35 -1.98
N GLU A 228 10.11 -14.27 -2.32
CA GLU A 228 11.30 -13.80 -1.59
C GLU A 228 10.98 -12.63 -0.64
N CYS A 229 9.73 -12.15 -0.65
CA CYS A 229 9.31 -11.00 0.13
C CYS A 229 8.58 -11.43 1.40
N VAL A 230 9.24 -11.27 2.55
CA VAL A 230 8.68 -11.63 3.87
C VAL A 230 7.34 -10.95 4.13
N ASP A 231 7.22 -9.66 3.81
CA ASP A 231 5.97 -8.89 4.00
C ASP A 231 4.82 -9.48 3.14
N PHE A 232 5.15 -9.94 1.94
CA PHE A 232 4.19 -10.56 1.03
C PHE A 232 3.76 -11.95 1.51
N LEU A 233 4.72 -12.79 1.91
CA LEU A 233 4.42 -14.13 2.43
C LEU A 233 3.60 -14.07 3.71
N ALA A 234 3.88 -13.11 4.60
CA ALA A 234 3.06 -12.88 5.79
C ALA A 234 1.62 -12.50 5.41
N ALA A 235 1.44 -11.63 4.41
CA ALA A 235 0.11 -11.29 3.90
C ALA A 235 -0.62 -12.51 3.31
N VAL A 236 0.09 -13.36 2.57
CA VAL A 236 -0.45 -14.63 2.02
C VAL A 236 -0.91 -15.58 3.12
N GLU A 237 -0.06 -15.82 4.12
CA GLU A 237 -0.35 -16.71 5.25
C GLU A 237 -1.56 -16.21 6.06
N MET A 238 -1.60 -14.90 6.34
CA MET A 238 -2.73 -14.28 7.01
C MET A 238 -4.01 -14.45 6.17
N ALA A 239 -3.97 -14.18 4.87
CA ALA A 239 -5.13 -14.34 3.99
C ALA A 239 -5.62 -15.80 3.93
N GLY A 240 -4.72 -16.78 3.94
CA GLY A 240 -5.06 -18.21 3.97
C GLY A 240 -5.72 -18.66 5.28
N SER A 241 -5.42 -17.99 6.39
CA SER A 241 -6.02 -18.28 7.70
C SER A 241 -7.29 -17.45 8.00
N ALA A 242 -7.63 -16.50 7.14
CA ALA A 242 -8.76 -15.60 7.33
C ALA A 242 -10.12 -16.29 7.18
N LYS A 243 -11.03 -16.05 8.14
CA LYS A 243 -12.45 -16.44 7.99
C LYS A 243 -13.17 -15.45 7.07
N PRO A 244 -13.90 -15.90 6.03
CA PRO A 244 -14.64 -15.01 5.15
C PRO A 244 -15.67 -14.17 5.95
N ARG A 245 -15.64 -12.84 5.82
CA ARG A 245 -16.66 -11.93 6.39
C ARG A 245 -17.36 -11.13 5.28
N GLY A 246 -18.63 -10.77 5.50
CA GLY A 246 -19.52 -10.10 4.50
C GLY A 246 -20.77 -10.94 4.16
N LYS A 247 -21.46 -10.65 3.04
CA LYS A 247 -22.64 -11.39 2.49
C LYS A 247 -22.46 -12.90 2.23
N LEU A 248 -21.46 -13.52 2.84
CA LEU A 248 -21.15 -14.94 2.83
C LEU A 248 -21.24 -15.58 4.22
N GLY A 249 -21.63 -14.82 5.25
CA GLY A 249 -21.95 -15.39 6.56
C GLY A 249 -23.25 -16.20 6.59
N THR A 250 -24.06 -16.17 5.53
CA THR A 250 -25.40 -16.80 5.51
C THR A 250 -25.57 -17.93 4.49
N ASP A 251 -24.58 -18.24 3.64
CA ASP A 251 -24.74 -19.30 2.61
C ASP A 251 -23.89 -20.56 2.82
N VAL A 252 -23.14 -20.66 3.92
CA VAL A 252 -22.32 -21.86 4.20
C VAL A 252 -23.06 -22.91 5.04
N GLN A 253 -24.28 -22.63 5.51
CA GLN A 253 -25.05 -23.55 6.38
C GLN A 253 -26.38 -24.06 5.83
N GLY A 254 -26.70 -23.86 4.55
CA GLY A 254 -28.01 -24.23 4.02
C GLY A 254 -27.98 -24.81 2.62
N ARG A 255 -27.37 -25.98 2.41
CA ARG A 255 -27.72 -26.94 1.32
C ARG A 255 -26.81 -28.18 1.33
N ARG A 256 -27.04 -29.08 2.29
CA ARG A 256 -26.88 -30.54 2.08
C ARG A 256 -27.99 -31.23 2.86
N GLY A 257 -29.23 -31.03 2.41
CA GLY A 257 -30.35 -31.90 2.73
C GLY A 257 -30.38 -33.01 1.69
N ASP A 258 -30.30 -34.24 2.18
CA ASP A 258 -30.50 -35.48 1.45
C ASP A 258 -31.67 -35.41 0.47
N ARG A 259 -31.47 -35.94 -0.73
CA ARG A 259 -32.56 -36.46 -1.57
C ARG A 259 -32.24 -37.90 -1.95
N PRO A 260 -33.10 -38.87 -1.62
CA PRO A 260 -32.90 -40.25 -2.03
C PRO A 260 -33.17 -40.41 -3.53
N LEU A 261 -32.35 -41.24 -4.17
CA LEU A 261 -32.54 -41.70 -5.55
C LEU A 261 -33.85 -42.50 -5.64
N ARG A 262 -34.70 -42.17 -6.63
CA ARG A 262 -35.81 -43.02 -7.04
C ARG A 262 -35.33 -43.98 -8.14
N PRO A 263 -35.76 -45.25 -8.12
CA PRO A 263 -35.40 -46.21 -9.15
C PRO A 263 -36.32 -46.09 -10.38
N ASN A 264 -35.75 -46.38 -11.55
CA ASN A 264 -36.47 -46.98 -12.68
C ASN A 264 -36.05 -48.45 -12.76
#